data_AF-A0A935JMG9-F1
#
_entry.id   AF-A0A935JMG9-F1
#
_cell.length_a   1.000
_cell.length_b   1.000
_cell.length_c   1.000
_cell.angle_alpha   90.00
_cell.angle_beta   90.00
_cell.angle_gamma   90.00
#
_symmetry.space_group_name_H-M   'P 1'
#
loop_
_entity.id
_entity.type
_entity.pdbx_description
1 polymer ?
#
loop_
_entity_poly.entity_id
_entity_poly.type
_entity_poly.pdbx_seq_one_letter_code
_entity_poly.pdbx_strand_id
1 'polypeptide(L)'
;MASDDIAYSIAMQTDGKIVVAGQSDISGNNDFVLVRYNSNGSLDNSFDTDGKLTISIGFAQDEAALAIQANGNILIAGSNGSNFIAARFNANGSLDNTLMAMALLLLP
;
A
#
# COMPACT_ATOMS: atom_id res chain seq x y z
N MET A 1 8.17 22.81 5.97
CA MET A 1 9.02 21.63 5.64
C MET A 1 8.42 21.02 4.40
N ALA A 2 9.22 20.66 3.40
CA ALA A 2 8.69 19.97 2.24
C ALA A 2 8.15 18.62 2.73
N SER A 3 6.89 18.32 2.42
CA SER A 3 6.34 16.97 2.58
C SER A 3 6.92 16.17 1.42
N ASP A 4 7.73 15.16 1.75
CA ASP A 4 8.36 14.31 0.75
C ASP A 4 7.43 13.12 0.49
N ASP A 5 6.81 13.13 -0.69
CA ASP A 5 6.12 11.95 -1.24
C ASP A 5 7.11 11.16 -2.07
N ILE A 6 7.34 9.90 -1.71
CA ILE A 6 8.28 9.01 -2.44
C ILE A 6 7.54 7.77 -2.90
N ALA A 7 7.66 7.45 -4.19
CA ALA A 7 7.14 6.22 -4.78
C ALA A 7 8.24 5.16 -4.85
N TYR A 8 7.96 3.96 -4.32
CA TYR A 8 8.91 2.86 -4.21
C TYR A 8 8.60 1.70 -5.16
N SER A 9 7.32 1.41 -5.39
CA SER A 9 6.91 0.27 -6.20
C SER A 9 5.66 0.58 -7.00
N ILE A 10 5.53 -0.08 -8.14
CA ILE A 10 4.39 0.06 -9.05
C ILE A 10 4.02 -1.31 -9.61
N ALA A 11 2.73 -1.57 -9.72
CA ALA A 11 2.24 -2.75 -10.45
C ALA A 11 0.90 -2.47 -11.12
N MET A 12 0.58 -3.32 -12.09
CA MET A 12 -0.67 -3.24 -12.85
C MET A 12 -1.64 -4.33 -12.38
N GLN A 13 -2.89 -3.94 -12.17
CA GLN A 13 -4.00 -4.87 -11.97
C GLN A 13 -4.44 -5.47 -13.32
N THR A 14 -5.17 -6.59 -13.27
CA THR A 14 -5.61 -7.33 -14.47
C THR A 14 -6.58 -6.53 -15.35
N ASP A 15 -7.22 -5.50 -14.81
CA ASP A 15 -8.11 -4.58 -15.52
C ASP A 15 -7.37 -3.35 -16.11
N GLY A 16 -6.02 -3.33 -16.02
CA GLY A 16 -5.18 -2.25 -16.53
C GLY A 16 -5.05 -1.05 -15.61
N LYS A 17 -5.66 -1.07 -14.42
CA LYS A 17 -5.40 -0.04 -13.39
C LYS A 17 -3.98 -0.20 -12.84
N ILE A 18 -3.42 0.90 -12.36
CA ILE A 18 -2.03 0.99 -11.92
C ILE A 18 -2.05 1.33 -10.43
N VAL A 19 -1.39 0.51 -9.61
CA VAL A 19 -1.23 0.75 -8.18
C VAL A 19 0.21 1.14 -7.91
N VAL A 20 0.40 2.28 -7.26
CA VAL A 20 1.69 2.78 -6.79
C VAL A 20 1.73 2.66 -5.28
N ALA A 21 2.82 2.10 -4.76
CA ALA A 21 3.13 2.06 -3.34
C ALA A 21 4.30 2.99 -3.03
N GLY A 22 4.18 3.69 -1.92
CA GLY A 22 5.16 4.67 -1.50
C GLY A 22 4.91 5.13 -0.08
N GLN A 23 5.48 6.28 0.23
CA GLN A 23 5.26 6.97 1.48
C GLN A 23 4.90 8.43 1.24
N SER A 24 4.20 9.01 2.22
CA SER A 24 3.85 10.43 2.27
C SER A 24 4.05 10.93 3.70
N ASP A 25 4.62 12.12 3.84
CA ASP A 25 4.63 12.82 5.14
C ASP A 25 3.23 13.34 5.44
N ILE A 26 2.53 12.62 6.32
CA ILE A 26 1.19 12.95 6.81
C ILE A 26 1.32 13.31 8.29
N SER A 27 1.17 14.60 8.57
CA SER A 27 1.20 15.15 9.94
C SER A 27 2.52 14.90 10.70
N GLY A 28 3.66 14.87 9.99
CA GLY A 28 4.98 14.65 10.57
C GLY A 28 5.33 13.17 10.78
N ASN A 29 4.49 12.27 10.26
CA ASN A 29 4.79 10.84 10.18
C ASN A 29 4.82 10.46 8.71
N ASN A 30 5.83 9.67 8.34
CA ASN A 30 5.88 9.08 7.02
C ASN A 30 5.00 7.83 7.02
N ASP A 31 3.78 7.98 6.52
CA ASP A 31 2.83 6.91 6.39
C ASP A 31 3.00 6.22 5.05
N PHE A 32 2.75 4.92 5.03
CA PHE A 32 2.72 4.17 3.78
C PHE A 32 1.43 4.50 3.04
N VAL A 33 1.55 4.76 1.74
CA VAL A 33 0.41 5.14 0.90
C VAL A 33 0.35 4.24 -0.33
N LEU A 34 -0.85 3.77 -0.66
CA LEU A 34 -1.18 3.24 -1.98
C LEU A 34 -2.00 4.26 -2.75
N VAL A 35 -1.61 4.54 -3.98
CA VAL A 35 -2.39 5.38 -4.90
C VAL A 35 -2.77 4.54 -6.11
N ARG A 36 -4.02 4.60 -6.54
CA ARG A 36 -4.46 3.90 -7.76
C ARG A 36 -4.81 4.88 -8.87
N TYR A 37 -4.28 4.59 -10.06
CA TYR A 37 -4.61 5.28 -11.30
C TYR A 37 -5.36 4.36 -12.24
N ASN A 38 -6.24 4.94 -13.04
CA ASN A 38 -6.83 4.31 -14.21
C ASN A 38 -5.76 4.04 -15.28
N SER A 39 -6.07 3.18 -16.25
CA SER A 39 -5.16 2.83 -17.36
C SER A 39 -4.73 4.03 -18.21
N ASN A 40 -5.49 5.13 -18.17
CA ASN A 40 -5.17 6.39 -18.83
C ASN A 40 -4.34 7.37 -17.96
N GLY A 41 -3.93 6.96 -16.76
CA GLY A 41 -3.15 7.77 -15.82
C GLY A 41 -3.95 8.72 -14.94
N SER A 42 -5.28 8.82 -15.09
CA SER A 42 -6.12 9.61 -14.17
C SER A 42 -6.27 8.91 -12.81
N LEU A 43 -6.41 9.67 -11.72
CA LEU A 43 -6.65 9.10 -10.38
C LEU A 43 -7.96 8.30 -10.36
N ASP A 44 -7.94 7.11 -9.76
CA ASP A 44 -9.13 6.27 -9.59
C ASP A 44 -9.78 6.48 -8.23
N ASN A 45 -10.73 7.40 -8.15
CA ASN A 45 -11.47 7.72 -6.92
C ASN A 45 -12.35 6.57 -6.38
N SER A 46 -12.44 5.43 -7.07
CA SER A 46 -13.12 4.25 -6.53
C SER A 46 -12.24 3.40 -5.61
N PHE A 47 -10.93 3.67 -5.58
CA PHE A 47 -9.98 3.01 -4.69
C PHE A 47 -9.96 3.70 -3.33
N ASP A 48 -10.21 2.97 -2.25
CA ASP A 48 -10.32 3.51 -0.89
C ASP A 48 -11.15 4.80 -0.76
N THR A 49 -12.19 4.93 -1.59
CA THR A 49 -13.13 6.07 -1.68
C THR A 49 -12.58 7.41 -2.21
N ASP A 50 -11.27 7.62 -2.25
CA ASP A 50 -10.66 8.89 -2.71
C ASP A 50 -9.44 8.71 -3.64
N GLY A 51 -9.10 7.47 -3.97
CA GLY A 51 -7.95 7.10 -4.79
C GLY A 51 -6.67 6.80 -4.01
N LYS A 52 -6.68 6.96 -2.68
CA LYS A 52 -5.51 6.87 -1.82
C LYS A 52 -5.81 6.09 -0.54
N LEU A 53 -5.11 4.99 -0.34
CA LEU A 53 -5.12 4.29 0.94
C LEU A 53 -3.91 4.70 1.76
N THR A 54 -4.14 5.24 2.96
CA THR A 54 -3.10 5.53 3.95
C THR A 54 -3.05 4.44 5.01
N ILE A 55 -1.84 3.95 5.29
CA ILE A 55 -1.62 2.81 6.19
C ILE A 55 -0.63 3.21 7.28
N SER A 56 -1.15 3.59 8.44
CA SER A 56 -0.35 3.95 9.61
C SER A 56 0.09 2.72 10.41
N ILE A 57 0.90 1.85 9.79
CA ILE A 57 1.49 0.67 10.44
C ILE A 57 3.01 0.80 10.66
N GLY A 58 3.53 2.02 10.58
CA GLY A 58 4.91 2.35 10.98
C GLY A 58 5.98 1.73 10.10
N PHE A 59 5.74 1.63 8.78
CA PHE A 59 6.79 1.22 7.85
C PHE A 59 7.99 2.19 7.95
N ALA A 60 9.20 1.64 7.92
CA ALA A 60 10.43 2.38 7.80
C ALA A 60 10.56 2.95 6.38
N GLN A 61 11.35 4.00 6.27
CA GLN A 61 11.47 4.88 5.11
C GLN A 61 11.99 4.23 3.83
N ASP A 62 12.35 2.95 3.88
CA ASP A 62 13.41 2.47 3.00
C ASP A 62 12.88 1.57 1.88
N GLU A 63 11.81 0.77 2.12
CA GLU A 63 11.41 -0.29 1.19
C GLU A 63 9.91 -0.66 1.27
N ALA A 64 9.21 -0.46 0.15
CA ALA A 64 7.86 -0.98 -0.08
C ALA A 64 7.88 -1.93 -1.28
N ALA A 65 7.58 -3.21 -1.05
CA ALA A 65 7.28 -4.16 -2.11
C ALA A 65 5.77 -4.22 -2.33
N LEU A 66 5.35 -4.22 -3.60
CA LEU A 66 3.95 -4.39 -3.98
C LEU A 66 3.81 -5.53 -4.99
N ALA A 67 2.83 -6.40 -4.76
CA ALA A 67 2.46 -7.48 -5.68
C ALA A 67 0.95 -7.55 -5.86
N ILE A 68 0.51 -7.83 -7.09
CA ILE A 68 -0.90 -8.08 -7.41
C ILE A 68 -1.11 -9.59 -7.56
N GLN A 69 -2.05 -10.14 -6.78
CA GLN A 69 -2.47 -11.54 -6.90
C GLN A 69 -3.39 -11.74 -8.10
N ALA A 70 -3.48 -12.97 -8.61
CA ALA A 70 -4.36 -13.29 -9.75
C ALA A 70 -5.85 -13.00 -9.49
N ASN A 71 -6.27 -13.00 -8.22
CA ASN A 71 -7.63 -12.62 -7.81
C ASN A 71 -7.84 -11.10 -7.68
N GLY A 72 -6.82 -10.29 -7.99
CA GLY A 72 -6.85 -8.83 -7.91
C GLY A 72 -6.45 -8.25 -6.54
N ASN A 73 -6.27 -9.08 -5.51
CA ASN A 73 -5.82 -8.61 -4.20
C ASN A 73 -4.41 -8.02 -4.27
N ILE A 74 -4.15 -7.07 -3.39
CA ILE A 74 -2.89 -6.33 -3.32
C ILE A 74 -2.14 -6.82 -2.09
N LEU A 75 -0.93 -7.33 -2.28
CA LEU A 75 0.00 -7.61 -1.20
C LEU A 75 1.01 -6.49 -1.14
N ILE A 76 1.25 -6.01 0.08
CA ILE A 76 2.37 -5.13 0.38
C ILE A 76 3.27 -5.80 1.42
N ALA A 77 4.56 -5.52 1.32
CA ALA A 77 5.53 -5.87 2.34
C ALA A 77 6.57 -4.76 2.49
N GLY A 78 7.15 -4.65 3.67
CA GLY A 78 8.19 -3.69 4.01
C GLY A 78 8.74 -3.99 5.41
N SER A 79 9.52 -3.08 5.98
CA SER A 79 10.03 -3.19 7.35
C SER A 79 9.49 -2.08 8.24
N ASN A 80 9.50 -2.25 9.56
CA ASN A 80 9.26 -1.17 10.56
C ASN A 80 10.51 -0.90 11.41
N GLY A 81 11.68 -0.98 10.78
CA GLY A 81 12.99 -0.81 11.41
C GLY A 81 13.57 -2.08 12.01
N SER A 82 12.79 -2.89 12.74
CA SER A 82 13.29 -4.15 13.35
C SER A 82 12.55 -5.42 12.90
N ASN A 83 11.34 -5.30 12.35
CA ASN A 83 10.57 -6.43 11.84
C ASN A 83 10.18 -6.19 10.39
N PHE A 84 9.88 -7.28 9.67
CA PHE A 84 9.14 -7.18 8.42
C PHE A 84 7.64 -7.13 8.72
N ILE A 85 6.90 -6.37 7.92
CA ILE A 85 5.45 -6.30 7.94
C ILE A 85 4.96 -6.67 6.55
N ALA A 86 3.88 -7.44 6.48
CA ALA A 86 3.11 -7.65 5.26
C ALA A 86 1.63 -7.43 5.53
N ALA A 87 0.94 -6.84 4.56
CA ALA A 87 -0.50 -6.65 4.61
C ALA A 87 -1.13 -7.02 3.26
N ARG A 88 -2.39 -7.43 3.31
CA ARG A 88 -3.19 -7.74 2.12
C ARG A 88 -4.45 -6.90 2.11
N PHE A 89 -4.75 -6.36 0.94
CA PHE A 89 -5.94 -5.57 0.66
C PHE A 89 -6.72 -6.19 -0.49
N ASN A 90 -8.02 -5.95 -0.51
CA ASN A 90 -8.85 -6.26 -1.67
C ASN A 90 -8.41 -5.41 -2.86
N ALA A 91 -8.84 -5.81 -4.06
CA ALA A 91 -8.52 -5.08 -5.28
C ALA A 91 -8.87 -3.59 -5.25
N ASN A 92 -9.88 -3.18 -4.46
CA ASN A 92 -10.32 -1.80 -4.31
C ASN A 92 -9.65 -1.02 -3.16
N GLY A 93 -8.63 -1.58 -2.51
CA GLY A 93 -7.91 -0.94 -1.41
C GLY A 93 -8.53 -1.18 -0.03
N SER A 94 -9.76 -1.70 0.06
CA SER A 94 -10.34 -2.06 1.36
C SER A 94 -9.57 -3.20 2.03
N LEU A 95 -9.52 -3.19 3.36
CA LEU A 95 -8.85 -4.24 4.14
C LEU A 95 -9.44 -5.62 3.83
N ASP A 96 -8.59 -6.58 3.49
CA ASP A 96 -9.00 -7.97 3.33
C ASP A 96 -9.08 -8.65 4.70
N ASN A 97 -10.26 -8.58 5.30
CA ASN A 97 -10.55 -9.16 6.61
C ASN A 97 -10.52 -10.70 6.64
N THR A 98 -10.33 -11.38 5.50
CA THR A 98 -10.18 -12.84 5.46
C THR A 98 -8.80 -13.31 5.92
N LEU A 99 -7.87 -12.37 6.16
CA LEU A 99 -6.51 -12.63 6.64
C LEU A 99 -6.17 -11.94 7.97
N MET A 100 -7.16 -11.66 8.82
CA MET A 100 -6.94 -11.14 10.21
C MET A 100 -6.04 -12.04 11.10
N ALA A 101 -5.49 -13.15 10.58
CA ALA A 101 -4.68 -14.12 11.30
C ALA A 101 -3.15 -14.04 11.09
N MET A 102 -2.57 -13.03 10.40
CA MET A 102 -1.10 -13.00 10.23
C MET A 102 -0.38 -11.69 10.57
N ALA A 103 -1.08 -10.62 10.97
CA ALA A 103 -0.42 -9.36 11.37
C ALA A 103 0.08 -9.33 12.82
N LEU A 104 0.11 -10.48 13.51
CA LEU A 104 0.75 -10.63 14.83
C LEU A 104 1.61 -11.90 14.88
N LEU A 105 2.50 -12.07 13.90
CA LEU A 105 3.71 -12.88 14.13
C LEU A 105 4.83 -11.92 14.51
N LEU A 106 4.78 -11.45 15.76
CA LEU A 106 6.01 -11.35 16.53
C LEU A 106 6.62 -12.76 16.50
N LEU A 107 7.60 -12.99 15.64
CA LEU A 107 8.42 -14.18 15.77
C LEU A 107 9.09 -14.10 17.16
N PRO A 108 9.05 -15.19 17.96
CA PRO A 108 9.73 -15.22 19.25
C PRO A 108 11.25 -15.07 19.11
#